data_AF-A0A9E2RI02-F1
#
_entry.id   AF-A0A9E2RI02-F1
#
_cell.length_a   1.000
_cell.length_b   1.000
_cell.length_c   1.000
_cell.angle_alpha   90.00
_cell.angle_beta   90.00
_cell.angle_gamma   90.00
#
_symmetry.space_group_name_H-M   'P 1'
#
loop_
_entity.id
_entity.type
_entity.pdbx_description
1 polymer ?
#
loop_
_entity_poly.entity_id
_entity_poly.type
_entity_poly.pdbx_seq_one_letter_code
_entity_poly.pdbx_strand_id
1 'polypeptide(L)'
;MLALHLIGPVSLVAEAPGVIEVAKFSSGTVGQAMPDGWKPLTFKKIPRQTIYELVKDGESVVVKAMSDASASGLTKEVRIDPKEYPIIRWRWRVENLLKRSDVNRKDGDDYPARLYVTFEYDPEKTSFSKKLKYKAGRAIFGEIPIGALNYIWETKTRIGTIVENAYT
;
A
#
# COMPACT_ATOMS: atom_id res chain seq x y z
N MET A 1 62.96 18.48 17.51
CA MET A 1 62.26 17.23 17.16
C MET A 1 60.82 17.60 16.84
N LEU A 2 60.45 17.69 15.56
CA LEU A 2 59.14 18.16 15.10
C LEU A 2 58.40 16.95 14.50
N ALA A 3 57.31 16.51 15.14
CA ALA A 3 56.52 15.36 14.70
C ALA A 3 55.31 15.85 13.89
N LEU A 4 55.38 15.70 12.56
CA LEU A 4 54.29 16.00 11.65
C LEU A 4 53.27 14.86 11.69
N HIS A 5 52.06 15.12 12.22
CA HIS A 5 50.97 14.16 12.17
C HIS A 5 50.15 14.39 10.89
N LEU A 6 50.26 13.47 9.94
CA LEU A 6 49.43 13.42 8.75
C LEU A 6 48.03 12.91 9.15
N ILE A 7 47.05 13.80 9.21
CA ILE A 7 45.65 13.44 9.33
C ILE A 7 45.18 13.03 7.93
N GLY A 8 45.09 11.72 7.69
CA GLY A 8 44.48 11.19 6.47
C GLY A 8 42.98 11.51 6.40
N PRO A 9 42.39 11.61 5.20
CA PRO A 9 40.97 11.86 5.06
C PRO A 9 40.17 10.68 5.61
N VAL A 10 39.33 10.94 6.61
CA VAL A 10 38.33 9.99 7.08
C VAL A 10 37.21 9.98 6.04
N SER A 11 37.16 8.94 5.21
CA SER A 11 36.00 8.70 4.35
C SER A 11 34.84 8.21 5.21
N LEU A 12 33.90 9.11 5.51
CA LEU A 12 32.63 8.75 6.11
C LEU A 12 31.75 8.12 5.03
N VAL A 13 31.73 6.79 4.96
CA VAL A 13 30.76 6.08 4.11
C VAL A 13 29.42 6.17 4.84
N ALA A 14 28.48 6.96 4.31
CA ALA A 14 27.10 6.95 4.78
C ALA A 14 26.53 5.56 4.50
N GLU A 15 26.24 4.81 5.56
CA GLU A 15 25.51 3.55 5.46
C GLU A 15 24.15 3.85 4.81
N ALA A 16 23.86 3.18 3.70
CA ALA A 16 22.56 3.34 3.07
C ALA A 16 21.49 2.95 4.11
N PRO A 17 20.45 3.77 4.32
CA PRO A 17 19.42 3.43 5.29
C PRO A 17 18.86 2.05 4.97
N GLY A 18 18.58 1.27 6.01
CA GLY A 18 18.01 -0.07 5.86
C GLY A 18 16.77 -0.04 4.95
N VAL A 19 16.58 -1.10 4.17
CA VAL A 19 15.41 -1.25 3.30
C VAL A 19 14.63 -2.48 3.75
N ILE A 20 13.35 -2.30 4.07
CA ILE A 20 12.43 -3.40 4.33
C ILE A 20 11.74 -3.78 3.02
N GLU A 21 12.08 -4.94 2.48
CA GLU A 21 11.43 -5.49 1.29
C GLU A 21 10.07 -6.11 1.65
N VAL A 22 9.01 -5.30 1.58
CA VAL A 22 7.63 -5.77 1.83
C VAL A 22 7.14 -6.71 0.71
N ALA A 23 7.50 -6.38 -0.53
CA ALA A 23 6.85 -6.85 -1.75
C ALA A 23 7.85 -7.18 -2.88
N LYS A 24 8.76 -8.13 -2.68
CA LYS A 24 9.76 -8.52 -3.70
C LYS A 24 9.19 -9.49 -4.75
N PHE A 25 8.11 -9.11 -5.44
CA PHE A 25 7.48 -9.98 -6.44
C PHE A 25 8.42 -10.37 -7.60
N SER A 26 9.42 -9.54 -7.88
CA SER A 26 10.41 -9.79 -8.93
C SER A 26 11.31 -11.00 -8.69
N SER A 27 11.39 -11.52 -7.46
CA SER A 27 12.08 -12.78 -7.15
C SER A 27 11.15 -13.99 -7.18
N GLY A 28 9.87 -13.81 -7.49
CA GLY A 28 8.91 -14.90 -7.63
C GLY A 28 9.03 -15.62 -8.97
N THR A 29 8.42 -16.80 -9.04
CA THR A 29 8.30 -17.57 -10.28
C THR A 29 6.92 -17.35 -10.90
N VAL A 30 6.85 -17.24 -12.23
CA VAL A 30 5.58 -17.13 -12.96
C VAL A 30 4.68 -18.33 -12.63
N GLY A 31 3.39 -18.07 -12.38
CA GLY A 31 2.40 -19.09 -12.06
C GLY A 31 2.51 -19.69 -10.65
N GLN A 32 3.51 -19.29 -9.86
CA GLN A 32 3.58 -19.65 -8.45
C GLN A 32 2.52 -18.88 -7.65
N ALA A 33 2.11 -19.43 -6.51
CA ALA A 33 1.31 -18.72 -5.52
C ALA A 33 1.99 -17.40 -5.09
N MET A 34 1.18 -16.48 -4.57
CA MET A 34 1.67 -15.20 -4.04
C MET A 34 2.74 -15.42 -2.96
N PRO A 35 3.75 -14.55 -2.85
CA PRO A 35 4.80 -14.70 -1.85
C PRO A 35 4.26 -14.72 -0.42
N ASP A 36 5.04 -15.32 0.49
CA ASP A 36 4.65 -15.49 1.87
C ASP A 36 4.20 -14.18 2.55
N GLY A 37 3.10 -14.31 3.31
CA GLY A 37 2.46 -13.23 4.04
C GLY A 37 1.43 -12.43 3.25
N TRP A 38 1.38 -12.57 1.92
CA TRP A 38 0.33 -11.96 1.11
C TRP A 38 -0.95 -12.80 1.13
N LYS A 39 -2.08 -12.14 1.38
CA LYS A 39 -3.40 -12.76 1.49
C LYS A 39 -4.42 -12.00 0.66
N PRO A 40 -5.41 -12.70 0.06
CA PRO A 40 -6.52 -12.04 -0.59
C PRO A 40 -7.41 -11.35 0.45
N LEU A 41 -7.81 -10.12 0.15
CA LEU A 41 -8.85 -9.38 0.86
C LEU A 41 -10.12 -9.42 0.02
N THR A 42 -11.21 -9.92 0.60
CA THR A 42 -12.49 -10.08 -0.10
C THR A 42 -13.57 -9.25 0.58
N PHE A 43 -14.53 -8.78 -0.21
CA PHE A 43 -15.65 -7.97 0.30
C PHE A 43 -16.94 -8.77 0.20
N LYS A 44 -17.64 -8.98 1.33
CA LYS A 44 -18.86 -9.81 1.40
C LYS A 44 -19.94 -9.42 0.38
N LYS A 45 -20.03 -8.15 0.02
CA LYS A 45 -21.04 -7.61 -0.91
C LYS A 45 -20.60 -7.61 -2.38
N ILE A 46 -19.41 -8.13 -2.69
CA ILE A 46 -18.85 -8.15 -4.03
C ILE A 46 -18.71 -9.62 -4.47
N PRO A 47 -19.53 -10.07 -5.44
CA PRO A 47 -19.59 -11.49 -5.79
C PRO A 47 -18.39 -11.95 -6.64
N ARG A 48 -17.74 -11.03 -7.36
CA ARG A 48 -16.56 -11.32 -8.20
C ARG A 48 -15.30 -10.72 -7.58
N GLN A 49 -14.22 -11.48 -7.59
CA GLN A 49 -12.92 -11.05 -7.06
C GLN A 49 -11.98 -10.68 -8.20
N THR A 50 -11.10 -9.72 -7.96
CA THR A 50 -9.93 -9.48 -8.82
C THR A 50 -9.00 -10.70 -8.73
N ILE A 51 -8.57 -11.19 -9.89
CA ILE A 51 -7.63 -12.31 -10.01
C ILE A 51 -6.22 -11.74 -9.95
N TYR A 52 -5.38 -12.32 -9.09
CA TYR A 52 -3.99 -11.93 -8.92
C TYR A 52 -3.06 -13.06 -9.34
N GLU A 53 -2.11 -12.79 -10.23
CA GLU A 53 -1.17 -13.78 -10.74
C GLU A 53 0.23 -13.20 -10.86
N LEU A 54 1.26 -14.02 -10.58
CA LEU A 54 2.64 -13.67 -10.91
C LEU A 54 2.88 -13.93 -12.40
N VAL A 55 3.18 -12.88 -13.15
CA VAL A 55 3.42 -12.93 -14.59
C VAL A 55 4.77 -12.29 -14.93
N LYS A 56 5.31 -12.62 -16.09
CA LYS A 56 6.47 -11.94 -16.65
C LYS A 56 6.01 -10.67 -17.38
N ASP A 57 6.64 -9.54 -17.07
CA ASP A 57 6.48 -8.26 -17.76
C ASP A 57 7.87 -7.69 -18.05
N GLY A 58 8.28 -7.76 -19.32
CA GLY A 58 9.67 -7.51 -19.73
C GLY A 58 10.64 -8.49 -19.06
N GLU A 59 11.64 -7.96 -18.35
CA GLU A 59 12.65 -8.73 -17.63
C GLU A 59 12.27 -9.04 -16.17
N SER A 60 11.16 -8.49 -15.68
CA SER A 60 10.73 -8.64 -14.28
C SER A 60 9.52 -9.57 -14.15
N VAL A 61 9.43 -10.26 -13.01
CA VAL A 61 8.17 -10.84 -12.55
C VAL A 61 7.39 -9.79 -11.76
N VAL A 62 6.09 -9.70 -12.02
CA VAL A 62 5.17 -8.72 -11.41
C VAL A 62 3.88 -9.40 -10.98
N VAL A 63 3.14 -8.77 -10.05
CA VAL A 63 1.76 -9.16 -9.78
C VAL A 63 0.85 -8.46 -10.79
N LYS A 64 0.17 -9.26 -11.62
CA LYS A 64 -0.92 -8.79 -12.46
C LYS A 64 -2.23 -8.91 -11.70
N ALA A 65 -3.00 -7.83 -11.69
CA ALA A 65 -4.35 -7.79 -11.17
C ALA A 65 -5.33 -7.68 -12.35
N MET A 66 -6.25 -8.64 -12.48
CA MET A 66 -7.29 -8.65 -13.50
C MET A 66 -8.66 -8.54 -12.85
N SER A 67 -9.37 -7.45 -13.12
CA SER A 67 -10.70 -7.17 -12.58
C SER A 67 -11.73 -7.08 -13.70
N ASP A 68 -12.90 -7.67 -13.49
CA ASP A 68 -14.08 -7.52 -14.35
C ASP A 68 -15.33 -7.33 -13.50
N ALA A 69 -15.77 -6.07 -13.41
CA ALA A 69 -16.84 -5.61 -12.52
C ALA A 69 -16.75 -6.30 -11.14
N SER A 70 -15.53 -6.28 -10.59
CA SER A 70 -15.08 -7.00 -9.40
C SER A 70 -14.33 -6.05 -8.48
N ALA A 71 -14.21 -6.43 -7.21
CA ALA A 71 -13.35 -5.73 -6.26
C ALA A 71 -12.81 -6.72 -5.23
N SER A 72 -11.50 -6.67 -5.00
CA SER A 72 -10.79 -7.38 -3.94
C SER A 72 -9.46 -6.66 -3.71
N GLY A 73 -8.73 -7.06 -2.67
CA GLY A 73 -7.37 -6.59 -2.42
C GLY A 73 -6.39 -7.74 -2.31
N LEU A 74 -5.11 -7.41 -2.36
CA LEU A 74 -4.01 -8.27 -1.95
C LEU A 74 -3.28 -7.54 -0.83
N THR A 75 -3.18 -8.14 0.35
CA THR A 75 -2.70 -7.46 1.56
C THR A 75 -1.62 -8.28 2.26
N LYS A 76 -0.64 -7.60 2.85
CA LYS A 76 0.37 -8.20 3.72
C LYS A 76 0.52 -7.35 4.97
N GLU A 77 0.43 -7.99 6.13
CA GLU A 77 0.68 -7.33 7.40
C GLU A 77 2.19 -7.22 7.63
N VAL A 78 2.63 -6.03 8.04
CA VAL A 78 4.03 -5.74 8.38
C VAL A 78 4.07 -4.83 9.59
N ARG A 79 5.09 -5.02 10.45
CA ARG A 79 5.41 -4.07 11.53
C ARG A 79 6.59 -3.23 11.10
N ILE A 80 6.37 -1.93 10.95
CA ILE A 80 7.37 -0.96 10.49
C ILE A 80 7.28 0.25 11.42
N ASP A 81 8.41 0.72 11.94
CA ASP A 81 8.47 2.03 12.60
C ASP A 81 8.61 3.12 11.52
N PRO A 82 7.59 3.97 11.29
CA PRO A 82 7.66 5.03 10.30
C PRO A 82 8.68 6.12 10.65
N LYS A 83 9.18 6.19 11.89
CA LYS A 83 10.29 7.09 12.27
C LYS A 83 11.63 6.60 11.72
N GLU A 84 11.80 5.28 11.62
CA GLU A 84 13.00 4.67 11.05
C GLU A 84 12.88 4.51 9.53
N TYR A 85 11.68 4.14 9.03
CA TYR A 85 11.42 3.88 7.61
C TYR A 85 10.27 4.78 7.08
N PRO A 86 10.50 6.09 6.89
CA PRO A 86 9.44 7.05 6.52
C PRO A 86 9.03 7.01 5.05
N ILE A 87 9.76 6.28 4.20
CA ILE A 87 9.59 6.30 2.74
C ILE A 87 9.10 4.95 2.25
N ILE A 88 7.93 4.96 1.59
CA ILE A 88 7.43 3.81 0.85
C ILE A 88 7.76 4.01 -0.63
N ARG A 89 8.32 2.97 -1.25
CA ARG A 89 8.60 2.94 -2.69
C ARG A 89 7.85 1.80 -3.34
N TRP A 90 7.28 2.07 -4.50
CA TRP A 90 6.49 1.14 -5.26
C TRP A 90 6.48 1.54 -6.72
N ARG A 91 6.16 0.58 -7.59
CA ARG A 91 5.96 0.78 -9.02
C ARG A 91 4.74 -0.01 -9.44
N TRP A 92 3.95 0.58 -10.33
CA TRP A 92 2.74 0.00 -10.87
C TRP A 92 2.54 0.48 -12.30
N ARG A 93 1.74 -0.26 -13.06
CA ARG A 93 1.31 0.09 -14.41
C ARG A 93 -0.18 -0.19 -14.49
N VAL A 94 -0.92 0.71 -15.13
CA VAL A 94 -2.34 0.53 -15.45
C VAL A 94 -2.48 0.43 -16.97
N GLU A 95 -3.14 -0.62 -17.43
CA GLU A 95 -3.36 -0.86 -18.87
C GLU A 95 -4.70 -0.29 -19.35
N ASN A 96 -5.72 -0.24 -18.48
CA ASN A 96 -7.06 0.24 -18.82
C ASN A 96 -7.52 1.32 -17.83
N LEU A 97 -7.99 2.45 -18.36
CA LEU A 97 -8.49 3.56 -17.56
C LEU A 97 -10.02 3.49 -17.43
N LEU A 98 -10.52 3.81 -16.24
CA LEU A 98 -11.95 3.89 -15.96
C LEU A 98 -12.48 5.28 -16.34
N LYS A 99 -13.22 5.38 -17.44
CA LYS A 99 -13.74 6.66 -17.96
C LYS A 99 -14.60 7.45 -16.97
N ARG A 100 -15.29 6.76 -16.07
CA ARG A 100 -16.20 7.35 -15.08
C ARG A 100 -15.52 7.74 -13.77
N SER A 101 -14.25 7.36 -13.59
CA SER A 101 -13.47 7.70 -12.40
C SER A 101 -13.38 9.22 -12.24
N ASP A 102 -13.66 9.71 -11.04
CA ASP A 102 -13.56 11.13 -10.66
C ASP A 102 -13.58 11.25 -9.15
N VAL A 103 -12.44 11.59 -8.57
CA VAL A 103 -12.29 11.65 -7.11
C VAL A 103 -13.12 12.75 -6.45
N ASN A 104 -13.57 13.76 -7.20
CA ASN A 104 -14.41 14.83 -6.66
C ASN A 104 -15.90 14.45 -6.63
N ARG A 105 -16.24 13.23 -7.08
CA ARG A 105 -17.61 12.73 -7.15
C ARG A 105 -17.73 11.42 -6.41
N LYS A 106 -18.75 11.31 -5.56
CA LYS A 106 -19.05 10.07 -4.82
C LYS A 106 -19.32 8.88 -5.75
N ASP A 107 -20.00 9.11 -6.87
CA ASP A 107 -20.28 8.09 -7.89
C ASP A 107 -19.11 7.85 -8.86
N GLY A 108 -18.00 8.57 -8.68
CA GLY A 108 -16.73 8.42 -9.41
C GLY A 108 -15.63 7.76 -8.59
N ASP A 109 -15.90 7.31 -7.35
CA ASP A 109 -14.94 6.62 -6.48
C ASP A 109 -14.69 5.17 -6.94
N ASP A 110 -14.11 5.02 -8.12
CA ASP A 110 -13.62 3.76 -8.66
C ASP A 110 -12.31 4.02 -9.40
N TYR A 111 -11.27 3.24 -9.12
CA TYR A 111 -9.93 3.44 -9.68
C TYR A 111 -9.33 2.11 -10.11
N PRO A 112 -8.60 2.08 -11.24
CA PRO A 112 -8.00 0.84 -11.75
C PRO A 112 -6.91 0.27 -10.82
N ALA A 113 -6.32 1.09 -9.96
CA ALA A 113 -5.38 0.65 -8.94
C ALA A 113 -5.42 1.55 -7.69
N ARG A 114 -5.25 0.93 -6.51
CA ARG A 114 -5.18 1.60 -5.20
C ARG A 114 -4.07 0.96 -4.35
N LEU A 115 -3.32 1.77 -3.60
CA LEU A 115 -2.45 1.31 -2.52
C LEU A 115 -2.96 1.87 -1.20
N TYR A 116 -3.37 0.95 -0.33
CA TYR A 116 -3.77 1.26 1.04
C TYR A 116 -2.59 1.07 1.98
N VAL A 117 -2.27 2.13 2.73
CA VAL A 117 -1.38 2.06 3.90
C VAL A 117 -2.23 2.30 5.12
N THR A 118 -2.39 1.26 5.93
CA THR A 118 -3.32 1.25 7.05
C THR A 118 -2.56 1.26 8.36
N PHE A 119 -2.99 2.07 9.31
CA PHE A 119 -2.31 2.19 10.60
C PHE A 119 -3.02 1.35 11.66
N GLU A 120 -2.22 0.71 12.50
CA GLU A 120 -2.74 0.01 13.67
C GLU A 120 -3.49 0.99 14.57
N TYR A 121 -4.67 0.58 15.01
CA TYR A 121 -5.40 1.32 16.02
C TYR A 121 -4.79 1.05 17.38
N ASP A 122 -4.33 2.09 18.06
CA ASP A 122 -4.05 2.02 19.49
C ASP A 122 -5.30 2.48 20.27
N PRO A 123 -6.15 1.54 20.75
CA PRO A 123 -7.33 1.91 21.50
C PRO A 123 -6.97 2.70 22.75
N GLU A 124 -5.86 2.40 23.42
CA GLU A 124 -5.47 3.04 24.68
C GLU A 124 -5.11 4.52 24.53
N LYS A 125 -4.80 4.96 23.31
CA LYS A 125 -4.60 6.38 22.98
C LYS A 125 -5.89 7.12 22.60
N THR A 126 -7.08 6.54 22.76
CA THR A 126 -8.35 7.15 22.34
C THR A 126 -9.44 7.19 23.42
N SER A 127 -10.31 8.20 23.35
CA SER A 127 -11.46 8.39 24.26
C SER A 127 -12.43 7.19 24.24
N PHE A 128 -13.06 6.90 25.38
CA PHE A 128 -14.00 5.77 25.58
C PHE A 128 -15.11 5.66 24.51
N SER A 129 -15.66 6.78 24.06
CA SER A 129 -16.69 6.81 23.00
C SER A 129 -16.20 6.34 21.63
N LYS A 130 -14.94 6.64 21.26
CA LYS A 130 -14.29 6.13 20.04
C LYS A 130 -14.00 4.64 20.15
N LYS A 131 -13.56 4.14 21.32
CA LYS A 131 -13.41 2.69 21.59
C LYS A 131 -14.73 1.94 21.35
N LEU A 132 -15.86 2.47 21.82
CA LEU A 132 -17.17 1.83 21.66
C LEU A 132 -17.66 1.83 20.21
N LYS A 133 -17.58 2.97 19.50
CA LYS A 133 -17.91 3.06 18.07
C LYS A 133 -17.05 2.13 17.22
N TYR A 134 -15.76 1.99 17.55
CA TYR A 134 -14.84 1.09 16.85
C TYR A 134 -15.21 -0.38 17.04
N LYS A 135 -15.49 -0.83 18.28
CA LYS A 135 -15.91 -2.21 18.53
C LYS A 135 -17.19 -2.55 17.78
N ALA A 136 -18.15 -1.63 17.72
CA ALA A 136 -19.38 -1.80 16.94
C ALA A 136 -19.12 -1.83 15.42
N GLY A 137 -18.27 -0.94 14.92
CA GLY A 137 -17.87 -0.91 13.50
C GLY A 137 -17.16 -2.18 13.05
N ARG A 138 -16.24 -2.73 13.87
CA ARG A 138 -15.58 -4.00 13.58
C ARG A 138 -16.54 -5.19 13.52
N ALA A 139 -17.54 -5.22 14.40
CA ALA A 139 -18.53 -6.29 14.43
C ALA A 139 -19.40 -6.31 13.15
N ILE A 140 -19.63 -5.14 12.54
CA ILE A 140 -20.46 -4.98 11.34
C ILE A 140 -19.63 -5.09 10.05
N PHE A 141 -18.44 -4.48 10.01
CA PHE A 141 -17.64 -4.30 8.80
C PHE A 141 -16.34 -5.14 8.75
N GLY A 142 -15.97 -5.82 9.83
CA GLY A 142 -14.72 -6.60 9.93
C GLY A 142 -13.52 -5.76 10.40
N GLU A 143 -12.30 -6.28 10.24
CA GLU A 143 -11.05 -5.59 10.59
C GLU A 143 -10.70 -4.48 9.59
N ILE A 144 -11.60 -3.50 9.42
CA ILE A 144 -11.33 -2.34 8.58
C ILE A 144 -10.52 -1.32 9.41
N PRO A 145 -9.33 -0.91 8.92
CA PRO A 145 -8.49 0.05 9.63
C PRO A 145 -9.17 1.42 9.77
N ILE A 146 -9.04 2.02 10.94
CA ILE A 146 -9.65 3.32 11.30
C ILE A 146 -9.03 4.53 10.60
N GLY A 147 -7.84 4.37 10.02
CA GLY A 147 -7.09 5.40 9.35
C GLY A 147 -6.22 4.76 8.29
N ALA A 148 -6.31 5.30 7.07
CA ALA A 148 -5.53 4.81 5.95
C ALA A 148 -5.11 5.98 5.06
N LEU A 149 -3.90 5.88 4.51
CA LEU A 149 -3.55 6.62 3.31
C LEU A 149 -3.92 5.74 2.12
N ASN A 150 -4.63 6.32 1.15
CA ASN A 150 -5.02 5.65 -0.08
C ASN A 150 -4.41 6.38 -1.27
N TYR A 151 -3.45 5.75 -1.92
CA TYR A 151 -2.86 6.24 -3.16
C TYR A 151 -3.61 5.63 -4.33
N ILE A 152 -4.23 6.48 -5.15
CA ILE A 152 -5.12 6.06 -6.23
C ILE A 152 -4.51 6.42 -7.59
N TRP A 153 -4.76 5.59 -8.59
CA TRP A 153 -4.49 5.94 -9.98
C TRP A 153 -5.66 6.75 -10.53
N GLU A 154 -5.60 8.07 -10.35
CA GLU A 154 -6.62 9.00 -10.84
C GLU A 154 -6.17 9.75 -12.10
N THR A 155 -7.12 10.08 -12.97
CA THR A 155 -6.84 10.64 -14.31
C THR A 155 -7.29 12.09 -14.51
N LYS A 156 -8.19 12.63 -13.69
CA LYS A 156 -8.75 13.99 -13.88
C LYS A 156 -8.15 15.04 -12.97
N THR A 157 -7.38 14.64 -11.97
CA THR A 157 -6.71 15.56 -11.04
C THR A 157 -5.21 15.61 -11.26
N ARG A 158 -4.55 16.65 -10.72
CA ARG A 158 -3.10 16.79 -10.79
C ARG A 158 -2.44 15.71 -9.93
N ILE A 159 -1.33 15.15 -10.40
CA ILE A 159 -0.48 14.27 -9.60
C ILE A 159 -0.09 14.99 -8.30
N GLY A 160 -0.22 14.29 -7.16
CA GLY A 160 0.08 14.83 -5.83
C GLY A 160 -1.08 15.59 -5.18
N THR A 161 -2.25 15.67 -5.82
CA THR A 161 -3.45 16.21 -5.17
C THR A 161 -3.83 15.34 -3.97
N ILE A 162 -4.09 15.98 -2.83
CA ILE A 162 -4.61 15.35 -1.61
C ILE A 162 -6.07 15.74 -1.47
N VAL A 163 -6.92 14.76 -1.21
CA VAL A 163 -8.38 14.91 -1.09
C VAL A 163 -8.88 14.11 0.10
N GLU A 164 -9.96 14.59 0.72
CA GLU A 164 -10.68 13.83 1.74
C GLU A 164 -11.45 12.68 1.10
N ASN A 165 -11.67 11.60 1.87
CA ASN A 165 -12.44 10.47 1.38
C ASN A 165 -13.92 10.84 1.30
N ALA A 166 -14.56 10.62 0.14
CA ALA A 166 -15.96 10.98 -0.10
C ALA A 166 -17.00 10.25 0.80
N TYR A 167 -16.56 9.30 1.62
CA TYR A 167 -17.38 8.50 2.53
C TYR A 167 -17.08 8.72 4.02
N THR A 168 -16.12 9.60 4.35
CA THR A 168 -15.79 9.98 5.74
C THR A 168 -16.20 11.41 6.00
#